data_AF-A0A5J5NFA6-F1
#
_entry.id   AF-A0A5J5NFA6-F1
#
_cell.length_a   1.000
_cell.length_b   1.000
_cell.length_c   1.000
_cell.angle_alpha   90.00
_cell.angle_beta   90.00
_cell.angle_gamma   90.00
#
_symmetry.space_group_name_H-M   'P 1'
#
loop_
_entity.id
_entity.type
_entity.pdbx_description
1 polymer ?
#
loop_
_entity_poly.entity_id
_entity_poly.type
_entity_poly.pdbx_seq_one_letter_code
_entity_poly.pdbx_strand_id
1 'polypeptide(L)' 'MNRKGTIQIGSTNITENIVKILLREGFIDNVRKHRERNKYFLVLTLRHRRNRKGPHRTILNL' A
#
# COMPACT_ATOMS: atom_id res chain seq x y z
N MET A 1 1.24 -14.94 -1.28
CA MET A 1 0.85 -13.63 -0.71
C MET A 1 -0.20 -13.82 0.38
N ASN A 2 0.00 -13.23 1.57
CA ASN A 2 -0.89 -13.39 2.75
C ASN A 2 -2.21 -12.59 2.66
N ARG A 3 -2.55 -12.05 1.48
CA ARG A 3 -3.79 -11.29 1.19
C ARG A 3 -4.14 -10.19 2.22
N LYS A 4 -3.15 -9.64 2.93
CA LYS A 4 -3.36 -8.58 3.90
C LYS A 4 -3.84 -7.32 3.17
N GLY A 5 -4.99 -6.80 3.58
CA GLY A 5 -5.55 -5.55 3.03
C GLY A 5 -4.87 -4.29 3.57
N THR A 6 -4.17 -4.41 4.70
CA THR A 6 -3.49 -3.30 5.35
C THR A 6 -2.04 -3.65 5.63
N ILE A 7 -1.13 -2.72 5.33
CA ILE A 7 0.31 -2.86 5.53
C ILE A 7 0.82 -1.65 6.31
N GLN A 8 1.61 -1.88 7.35
CA GLN A 8 2.30 -0.83 8.08
C GLN A 8 3.78 -0.85 7.70
N ILE A 9 4.33 0.29 7.31
CA ILE A 9 5.75 0.48 6.99
C ILE A 9 6.30 1.72 7.71
N GLY A 10 7.61 1.79 7.93
CA GLY A 10 8.25 3.01 8.45
C GLY A 10 8.17 4.15 7.44
N SER A 11 7.88 5.36 7.90
CA SER A 11 7.86 6.56 7.06
C SER A 11 9.28 7.11 6.90
N THR A 12 9.84 6.92 5.72
CA THR A 12 11.05 7.61 5.24
C THR A 12 10.69 8.49 4.04
N ASN A 13 11.51 9.48 3.73
CA ASN A 13 11.29 10.38 2.58
C ASN A 13 11.09 9.62 1.25
N ILE A 14 11.82 8.52 1.06
CA ILE A 14 11.70 7.66 -0.12
C ILE A 14 10.34 6.95 -0.13
N THR A 15 9.95 6.33 0.99
CA THR A 15 8.65 5.64 1.08
C THR A 15 7.48 6.60 0.89
N GLU A 16 7.57 7.84 1.38
CA GLU A 16 6.52 8.83 1.18
C GLU A 16 6.35 9.20 -0.29
N ASN A 17 7.45 9.33 -1.05
CA ASN A 17 7.39 9.60 -2.48
C ASN A 17 6.83 8.42 -3.27
N ILE A 18 7.26 7.19 -2.97
CA ILE A 18 6.71 5.97 -3.60
C ILE A 18 5.22 5.85 -3.33
N VAL A 19 4.79 6.02 -2.08
CA VAL A 19 3.39 5.93 -1.69
C VAL A 19 2.53 6.99 -2.38
N LYS A 20 3.05 8.20 -2.59
CA LYS A 20 2.37 9.24 -3.40
C LYS A 20 2.16 8.80 -4.84
N ILE A 21 3.14 8.16 -5.47
CA ILE A 21 3.01 7.64 -6.85
C ILE A 21 1.96 6.52 -6.88
N LEU A 22 2.06 5.55 -5.97
CA LEU A 22 1.12 4.41 -5.91
C LEU A 22 -0.33 4.84 -5.64
N LEU A 23 -0.53 5.89 -4.85
CA LEU A 23 -1.84 6.47 -4.61
C LEU A 23 -2.38 7.19 -5.86
N ARG A 24 -1.52 7.92 -6.59
CA ARG A 24 -1.89 8.59 -7.85
C ARG A 24 -2.23 7.61 -8.97
N GLU A 25 -1.52 6.49 -9.04
CA GLU A 25 -1.75 5.43 -10.03
C GLU A 25 -2.94 4.52 -9.65
N GLY A 26 -3.51 4.67 -8.45
CA GLY A 26 -4.68 3.92 -8.01
C GLY A 26 -4.39 2.47 -7.59
N PHE A 27 -3.12 2.13 -7.32
CA PHE A 27 -2.72 0.83 -6.79
C PHE A 27 -3.12 0.65 -5.31
N ILE A 28 -3.08 1.74 -4.55
CA ILE A 28 -3.45 1.78 -3.13
C ILE A 28 -4.72 2.62 -2.99
N ASP A 29 -5.62 2.19 -2.12
CA ASP A 29 -6.89 2.87 -1.87
C ASP A 29 -6.71 4.06 -0.92
N ASN A 30 -5.97 3.85 0.17
CA ASN A 30 -5.75 4.89 1.17
C ASN A 30 -4.40 4.78 1.86
N VAL A 31 -3.95 5.91 2.42
CA VAL A 31 -2.70 6.06 3.17
C VAL A 31 -2.98 6.85 4.44
N ARG A 32 -2.60 6.28 5.60
CA ARG A 32 -2.68 6.96 6.90
C ARG A 32 -1.28 7.12 7.49
N LYS A 33 -1.00 8.29 8.07
CA LYS A 33 0.23 8.52 8.83
C LYS A 33 -0.05 8.25 10.31
N HIS A 34 0.83 7.48 10.94
CA HIS A 34 0.79 7.18 12.38
C HIS A 34 2.15 7.52 12.99
N ARG A 35 2.18 8.15 14.16
CA ARG A 35 3.41 8.46 14.90
C ARG A 35 3.35 7.76 16.25
N GLU A 36 4.33 6.94 16.53
CA GLU A 36 4.46 6.23 17.81
C GLU A 36 5.87 6.45 18.36
N ARG A 37 5.97 6.97 19.59
CA ARG A 37 7.24 7.18 20.32
C ARG A 37 8.36 7.78 19.46
N ASN A 38 8.02 8.86 18.73
CA ASN A 38 8.89 9.60 17.81
C ASN A 38 9.24 8.92 16.47
N LYS A 39 8.73 7.72 16.20
CA LYS A 39 8.84 7.05 14.90
C LYS A 39 7.59 7.29 14.07
N TYR A 40 7.78 7.51 12.78
CA TYR A 40 6.68 7.67 11.83
C TYR A 40 6.43 6.37 11.08
N PHE A 41 5.17 6.05 10.90
CA PHE A 41 4.69 4.90 10.16
C PHE A 41 3.65 5.33 9.14
N LEU A 42 3.66 4.65 7.99
CA LEU A 42 2.63 4.74 6.98
C LEU A 42 1.81 3.45 7.03
N VAL A 43 0.50 3.60 7.18
CA VAL A 43 -0.46 2.51 7.09
C VAL A 43 -1.15 2.61 5.75
N LEU A 44 -0.84 1.66 4.87
CA LEU A 44 -1.35 1.57 3.51
C LEU A 44 -2.54 0.62 3.47
N THR A 45 -3.64 1.05 2.88
CA THR A 45 -4.80 0.20 2.58
C THR A 45 -4.73 -0.18 1.10
N LEU A 46 -4.36 -1.44 0.84
CA LEU A 46 -4.31 -1.97 -0.51
C LEU A 46 -5.72 -2.11 -1.07
N ARG A 47 -5.88 -1.81 -2.36
CA ARG A 47 -7.14 -2.05 -3.06
C ARG A 47 -7.38 -3.56 -3.13
N HIS A 48 -8.28 -4.07 -2.28
CA HIS A 48 -8.58 -5.49 -2.21
C HIS A 48 -9.38 -5.93 -3.45
N ARG A 49 -8.73 -6.65 -4.37
CA ARG A 49 -9.39 -7.23 -5.56
C ARG A 49 -10.23 -8.44 -5.16
N ARG A 50 -11.46 -8.21 -4.70
CA ARG A 50 -12.36 -9.24 -4.15
C ARG A 50 -13.10 -10.08 -5.21
N ASN A 51 -12.90 -9.81 -6.50
CA ASN A 51 -13.66 -10.48 -7.56
C ASN A 51 -12.76 -11.31 -8.48
N ARG A 52 -12.66 -12.61 -8.15
CA ARG A 52 -12.74 -13.78 -9.04
C ARG A 52 -11.93 -14.94 -8.45
N LYS A 53 -12.55 -16.12 -8.41
CA LYS A 53 -11.89 -17.43 -8.33
C LYS A 53 -10.96 -17.61 -9.54
N GLY A 54 -9.82 -16.92 -9.57
CA GLY A 54 -8.87 -16.98 -10.67
C GLY A 54 -7.43 -16.82 -10.16
N PRO A 55 -6.45 -17.49 -10.79
CA PRO A 55 -5.07 -17.50 -10.34
C PRO A 55 -4.48 -16.08 -10.30
N HIS A 56 -3.59 -15.89 -9.34
CA HIS A 56 -2.97 -14.61 -8.98
C HIS A 56 -2.13 -14.06 -10.14
N ARG A 57 -2.74 -13.27 -11.03
CA ARG A 57 -2.04 -12.56 -12.09
C ARG A 57 -1.52 -11.24 -11.56
N THR A 58 -0.20 -11.10 -11.48
CA THR A 58 0.49 -9.83 -11.29
C THR A 58 0.24 -8.99 -12.54
N ILE A 59 -0.55 -7.92 -12.43
CA ILE A 59 -0.69 -6.94 -13.52
C ILE A 59 0.27 -5.81 -13.15
N LEU A 60 1.53 -5.98 -13.53
CA LEU A 60 2.47 -4.88 -13.69
C LEU A 60 2.68 -4.79 -15.19
N ASN A 61 2.01 -3.82 -15.83
CA ASN A 61 2.32 -3.48 -17.22
C ASN A 61 3.61 -2.65 -17.15
N LEU A 62 4.75 -3.31 -17.33
CA LEU A 62 6.07 -2.69 -17.48
C LEU A 62 6.37 -2.52 -18.97
#